data_AF-A0A1I4SZN5-F1
#
_entry.id   AF-A0A1I4SZN5-F1
#
_cell.length_a   1.000
_cell.length_b   1.000
_cell.length_c   1.000
_cell.angle_alpha   90.00
_cell.angle_beta   90.00
_cell.angle_gamma   90.00
#
_symmetry.space_group_name_H-M   'P 1'
#
loop_
_entity.id
_entity.type
_entity.pdbx_description
1 polymer ?
#
loop_
_entity_poly.entity_id
_entity_poly.type
_entity_poly.pdbx_seq_one_letter_code
_entity_poly.pdbx_strand_id
1 'polypeptide(L)'
;MQLDPSCTASRRPPRGSAGLARPPRLFAALLTQRPRALPAALLCALLGAARPAPAQQIAWLWDEAELPAWSTQEAAVLHRHVLLSGAAIRTRPRMRQPALAAGTRVTPVLHVEVSTVHPPEDIEGSRALIVGAALDAAADSSSGWVQLDMEAKPSQRQFYHSLVRQIRAALPPRMRLSVTALTWWCRSPAWLDNLDADEVVPMFFRMGRDSAELRELIEHQPERLHQRCRGGAAGFSPQEPFSAEVEARYTKRYWFDRRAWRRSTFTPTQIVSQSRTTP
;
A
#
# COMPACT_ATOMS: atom_id res chain seq x y z
N MET A 1 -3.97 37.35 -46.25
CA MET A 1 -5.34 37.54 -45.70
C MET A 1 -5.14 37.87 -44.21
N GLN A 2 -4.80 39.14 -43.94
CA GLN A 2 -5.63 40.12 -43.21
C GLN A 2 -5.75 39.77 -41.71
N LEU A 3 -4.88 40.32 -40.85
CA LEU A 3 -4.94 41.64 -40.18
C LEU A 3 -6.01 41.69 -39.05
N ASP A 4 -5.56 41.54 -37.80
CA ASP A 4 -5.50 42.57 -36.71
C ASP A 4 -6.72 43.51 -36.48
N PRO A 5 -6.81 44.29 -35.36
CA PRO A 5 -6.74 44.00 -33.91
C PRO A 5 -7.72 44.92 -33.10
N SER A 6 -7.47 45.11 -31.79
CA SER A 6 -7.76 46.33 -30.97
C SER A 6 -9.07 46.48 -30.17
N CYS A 7 -8.91 46.79 -28.87
CA CYS A 7 -9.26 48.10 -28.21
C CYS A 7 -9.43 47.92 -26.67
N THR A 8 -8.52 48.44 -25.81
CA THR A 8 -8.54 49.77 -25.10
C THR A 8 -9.75 49.99 -24.16
N ALA A 9 -9.71 50.62 -22.97
CA ALA A 9 -8.73 51.39 -22.21
C ALA A 9 -9.27 51.71 -20.79
N SER A 10 -8.35 51.85 -19.82
CA SER A 10 -8.16 52.97 -18.87
C SER A 10 -9.36 53.75 -18.27
N ARG A 11 -9.35 53.93 -16.93
CA ARG A 11 -9.49 55.26 -16.25
C ARG A 11 -9.24 55.20 -14.73
N ARG A 12 -8.35 56.08 -14.28
CA ARG A 12 -8.18 56.71 -12.93
C ARG A 12 -8.52 58.23 -13.12
N PRO A 13 -8.45 59.14 -12.12
CA PRO A 13 -8.67 59.14 -10.65
C PRO A 13 -9.72 60.27 -10.30
N PRO A 14 -9.79 61.04 -9.17
CA PRO A 14 -8.73 61.83 -8.51
C PRO A 14 -8.78 61.92 -6.94
N ARG A 15 -7.88 62.78 -6.41
CA ARG A 15 -7.45 63.07 -5.03
C ARG A 15 -8.45 63.90 -4.20
N GLY A 16 -8.29 63.86 -2.87
CA GLY A 16 -8.76 64.87 -1.91
C GLY A 16 -7.85 64.96 -0.69
N SER A 17 -7.46 66.17 -0.29
CA SER A 17 -6.38 66.52 0.64
C SER A 17 -6.88 67.21 1.92
N ALA A 18 -6.03 67.15 2.96
CA ALA A 18 -5.73 68.18 3.98
C ALA A 18 -6.65 68.40 5.21
N GLY A 19 -6.01 68.59 6.37
CA GLY A 19 -6.59 69.24 7.56
C GLY A 19 -5.90 68.92 8.89
N LEU A 20 -4.93 69.75 9.30
CA LEU A 20 -4.22 69.73 10.60
C LEU A 20 -5.11 70.17 11.78
N ALA A 21 -4.87 69.63 12.98
CA ALA A 21 -4.83 70.39 14.25
C ALA A 21 -4.15 69.62 15.41
N ARG A 22 -3.16 70.27 16.06
CA ARG A 22 -2.63 70.04 17.44
C ARG A 22 -3.30 71.09 18.36
N PRO A 23 -3.24 71.11 19.73
CA PRO A 23 -2.31 70.51 20.74
C PRO A 23 -3.11 70.00 22.00
N PRO A 24 -2.63 69.96 23.29
CA PRO A 24 -1.32 70.12 23.90
C PRO A 24 -0.86 68.95 24.82
N ARG A 25 0.40 69.08 25.28
CA ARG A 25 1.12 68.17 26.18
C ARG A 25 0.62 68.31 27.63
N LEU A 26 0.41 67.18 28.30
CA LEU A 26 0.41 67.09 29.76
C LEU A 26 1.25 65.90 30.21
N PHE A 27 2.15 66.19 31.14
CA PHE A 27 3.01 65.30 31.88
C PHE A 27 2.19 64.27 32.67
N ALA A 28 2.58 62.99 32.63
CA ALA A 28 2.38 62.06 33.73
C ALA A 28 3.42 60.94 33.63
N ALA A 29 4.42 61.00 34.51
CA ALA A 29 5.35 59.91 34.75
C ALA A 29 4.57 58.76 35.41
N LEU A 30 4.40 57.66 34.70
CA LEU A 30 3.89 56.40 35.24
C LEU A 30 4.91 55.30 34.95
N LEU A 31 5.44 54.79 36.06
CA LEU A 31 6.38 53.68 36.22
C LEU A 31 6.19 52.58 35.16
N THR A 32 7.11 52.49 34.21
CA THR A 32 7.25 51.32 33.34
C THR A 32 7.83 50.17 34.15
N GLN A 33 6.98 49.37 34.79
CA GLN A 33 7.35 48.04 35.25
C GLN A 33 7.70 47.21 34.02
N ARG A 34 8.98 46.84 33.88
CA ARG A 34 9.43 45.91 32.85
C ARG A 34 8.72 44.56 33.09
N PRO A 35 7.96 44.01 32.12
CA PRO A 35 7.50 42.64 32.25
C PRO A 35 8.74 41.75 32.31
N ARG A 36 8.91 41.03 33.44
CA ARG A 36 9.87 39.92 33.52
C ARG A 36 9.47 38.92 32.45
N ALA A 37 10.23 38.88 31.35
CA ALA A 37 10.13 37.81 30.37
C ALA A 37 10.39 36.49 31.13
N LEU A 38 9.34 35.72 31.33
CA LEU A 38 9.46 34.31 31.67
C LEU A 38 10.32 33.66 30.58
N PRO A 39 11.37 32.89 30.92
CA PRO A 39 12.24 32.30 29.92
C PRO A 39 11.41 31.35 29.04
N ALA A 40 11.32 31.67 27.74
CA ALA A 40 10.69 30.85 26.70
C ALA A 40 11.27 29.43 26.60
N ALA A 41 12.36 29.13 27.33
CA ALA A 41 12.99 27.83 27.42
C ALA A 41 12.10 26.76 28.10
N LEU A 42 11.10 27.13 28.92
CA LEU A 42 10.24 26.14 29.59
C LEU A 42 9.06 25.65 28.73
N LEU A 43 8.68 26.38 27.68
CA LEU A 43 7.52 26.01 26.85
C LEU A 43 7.88 24.99 25.75
N CYS A 44 9.15 24.90 25.34
CA CYS A 44 9.61 23.88 24.39
C CYS A 44 9.78 22.47 25.00
N ALA A 45 9.81 22.34 26.34
CA ALA A 45 10.00 21.06 27.01
C ALA A 45 8.71 20.22 27.14
N LEU A 46 7.54 20.77 26.77
CA LEU A 46 6.24 20.08 26.84
C LEU A 46 5.72 19.61 25.48
N LEU A 47 6.45 19.86 24.39
CA LEU A 47 6.27 19.11 23.14
C LEU A 47 6.90 17.73 23.33
N GLY A 48 6.27 16.91 24.18
CA GLY A 48 6.63 15.52 24.36
C GLY A 48 6.70 14.87 22.99
N ALA A 49 7.88 14.37 22.63
CA ALA A 49 8.06 13.59 21.42
C ALA A 49 6.99 12.50 21.41
N ALA A 50 5.99 12.65 20.54
CA ALA A 50 4.92 11.68 20.41
C ALA A 50 5.58 10.33 20.17
N ARG A 51 5.43 9.41 21.13
CA ARG A 51 5.97 8.06 21.00
C ARG A 51 5.41 7.49 19.70
N PRO A 52 6.27 7.01 18.78
CA PRO A 52 5.78 6.41 17.55
C PRO A 52 4.81 5.29 17.92
N ALA A 53 3.64 5.28 17.30
CA ALA A 53 2.65 4.23 17.52
C ALA A 53 3.31 2.87 17.27
N PRO A 54 2.98 1.83 18.06
CA PRO A 54 3.53 0.50 17.84
C PRO A 54 3.19 0.05 16.42
N ALA A 55 4.13 -0.65 15.78
CA ALA A 55 3.90 -1.16 14.44
C ALA A 55 2.69 -2.09 14.42
N GLN A 56 1.84 -1.91 13.41
CA GLN A 56 0.67 -2.75 13.18
C GLN A 56 1.13 -4.16 12.80
N GLN A 57 0.70 -5.15 13.57
CA GLN A 57 0.92 -6.56 13.28
C GLN A 57 -0.33 -7.11 12.59
N ILE A 58 -0.18 -7.64 11.38
CA ILE A 58 -1.28 -8.11 10.55
C ILE A 58 -1.03 -9.57 10.19
N ALA A 59 -1.88 -10.48 10.64
CA ALA A 59 -1.85 -11.85 10.17
C ALA A 59 -2.28 -11.93 8.71
N TRP A 60 -1.46 -12.58 7.88
CA TRP A 60 -1.82 -12.92 6.50
C TRP A 60 -2.36 -14.35 6.47
N LEU A 61 -3.67 -14.46 6.35
CA LEU A 61 -4.42 -15.70 6.52
C LEU A 61 -4.67 -16.34 5.16
N TRP A 62 -3.99 -17.45 4.88
CA TRP A 62 -4.31 -18.31 3.73
C TRP A 62 -5.45 -19.26 4.07
N ASP A 63 -6.35 -19.47 3.12
CA ASP A 63 -7.32 -20.59 3.07
C ASP A 63 -8.10 -20.96 4.34
N GLU A 64 -7.55 -21.80 5.22
CA GLU A 64 -8.20 -22.22 6.47
C GLU A 64 -7.51 -21.70 7.73
N ALA A 65 -6.46 -20.88 7.58
CA ALA A 65 -5.72 -20.30 8.69
C ALA A 65 -6.65 -19.53 9.64
N GLU A 66 -6.52 -19.82 10.93
CA GLU A 66 -7.24 -19.13 11.99
C GLU A 66 -6.55 -17.80 12.33
N LEU A 67 -7.32 -16.85 12.85
CA LEU A 67 -6.78 -15.57 13.30
C LEU A 67 -5.99 -15.77 14.60
N PRO A 68 -4.68 -15.48 14.64
CA PRO A 68 -3.93 -15.55 15.88
C PRO A 68 -4.32 -14.40 16.82
N ALA A 69 -4.29 -14.66 18.14
CA ALA A 69 -4.75 -13.72 19.17
C ALA A 69 -4.01 -12.36 19.19
N TRP A 70 -2.81 -12.28 18.61
CA TRP A 70 -2.05 -11.03 18.51
C TRP A 70 -2.52 -10.11 17.37
N SER A 71 -3.26 -10.62 16.38
CA SER A 71 -3.70 -9.87 15.19
C SER A 71 -5.09 -9.25 15.41
N THR A 72 -5.21 -8.36 16.39
CA THR A 72 -6.53 -7.88 16.87
C THR A 72 -7.10 -6.72 16.06
N GLN A 73 -6.26 -5.83 15.53
CA GLN A 73 -6.71 -4.60 14.86
C GLN A 73 -7.12 -4.84 13.40
N GLU A 74 -6.36 -5.68 12.71
CA GLU A 74 -6.56 -5.94 11.29
C GLU A 74 -6.03 -7.33 10.94
N ALA A 75 -6.64 -7.96 9.94
CA ALA A 75 -6.16 -9.19 9.32
C ALA A 75 -6.21 -9.06 7.80
N ALA A 76 -5.19 -9.59 7.12
CA ALA A 76 -5.20 -9.76 5.68
C ALA A 76 -5.74 -11.16 5.38
N VAL A 77 -6.90 -11.27 4.77
CA VAL A 77 -7.63 -12.53 4.65
C VAL A 77 -7.79 -12.90 3.19
N LEU A 78 -7.33 -14.09 2.79
CA LEU A 78 -7.61 -14.61 1.45
C LEU A 78 -9.12 -14.52 1.17
N HIS A 79 -9.48 -13.84 0.10
CA HIS A 79 -10.84 -13.74 -0.42
C HIS A 79 -11.04 -14.78 -1.52
N ARG A 80 -10.14 -14.76 -2.51
CA ARG A 80 -10.18 -15.63 -3.68
C ARG A 80 -8.78 -16.02 -4.12
N HIS A 81 -8.63 -17.27 -4.53
CA HIS A 81 -7.45 -17.77 -5.23
C HIS A 81 -7.81 -18.04 -6.69
N VAL A 82 -7.06 -17.40 -7.60
CA VAL A 82 -7.11 -17.59 -9.05
C VAL A 82 -5.83 -18.31 -9.49
N LEU A 83 -5.95 -19.47 -10.12
CA LEU A 83 -4.84 -20.21 -10.72
C LEU A 83 -4.93 -20.12 -12.25
N LEU A 84 -3.88 -19.58 -12.87
CA LEU A 84 -3.70 -19.52 -14.33
C LEU A 84 -2.82 -20.69 -14.78
N SER A 85 -3.36 -21.62 -15.57
CA SER A 85 -2.64 -22.85 -15.95
C SER A 85 -3.06 -23.37 -17.34
N GLY A 86 -2.17 -23.32 -18.33
CA GLY A 86 -2.48 -23.66 -19.72
C GLY A 86 -3.62 -22.80 -20.28
N ALA A 87 -4.62 -23.44 -20.90
CA ALA A 87 -5.85 -22.76 -21.35
C ALA A 87 -6.90 -22.55 -20.23
N ALA A 88 -6.64 -23.02 -19.01
CA ALA A 88 -7.61 -22.99 -17.92
C ALA A 88 -7.35 -21.85 -16.93
N ILE A 89 -8.42 -21.19 -16.53
CA ILE A 89 -8.46 -20.31 -15.36
C ILE A 89 -9.33 -20.98 -14.31
N ARG A 90 -8.73 -21.27 -13.15
CA ARG A 90 -9.44 -21.93 -12.03
C ARG A 90 -9.57 -20.96 -10.89
N THR A 91 -10.77 -20.86 -10.33
CA THR A 91 -11.03 -19.98 -9.19
C THR A 91 -11.59 -20.77 -8.03
N ARG A 92 -11.21 -20.36 -6.83
CA ARG A 92 -11.84 -20.84 -5.61
C ARG A 92 -11.91 -19.74 -4.55
N PRO A 93 -12.99 -19.67 -3.77
CA PRO A 93 -13.00 -18.86 -2.57
C PRO A 93 -12.03 -19.45 -1.53
N ARG A 94 -11.79 -18.67 -0.47
CA ARG A 94 -11.27 -19.19 0.79
C ARG A 94 -12.17 -20.33 1.31
N MET A 95 -11.57 -21.42 1.81
CA MET A 95 -12.35 -22.58 2.28
C MET A 95 -13.06 -22.35 3.62
N ARG A 96 -12.48 -21.58 4.54
CA ARG A 96 -13.09 -21.35 5.87
C ARG A 96 -12.85 -19.93 6.35
N GLN A 97 -13.94 -19.22 6.65
CA GLN A 97 -13.82 -17.89 7.24
C GLN A 97 -13.22 -17.97 8.66
N PRO A 98 -12.20 -17.16 8.99
CA PRO A 98 -11.65 -17.15 10.34
C PRO A 98 -12.66 -16.53 11.31
N ALA A 99 -12.67 -17.02 12.55
CA ALA A 99 -13.36 -16.31 13.63
C ALA A 99 -12.61 -15.00 13.91
N LEU A 100 -13.26 -13.87 13.62
CA LEU A 100 -12.68 -12.54 13.83
C LEU A 100 -13.07 -12.03 15.21
N ALA A 101 -12.12 -11.42 15.92
CA ALA A 101 -12.44 -10.68 17.13
C ALA A 101 -13.29 -9.44 16.78
N ALA A 102 -14.11 -8.99 17.72
CA ALA A 102 -14.95 -7.81 17.51
C ALA A 102 -14.08 -6.59 17.17
N GLY A 103 -14.42 -5.90 16.07
CA GLY A 103 -13.68 -4.72 15.60
C GLY A 103 -12.41 -5.01 14.80
N THR A 104 -12.03 -6.28 14.58
CA THR A 104 -10.93 -6.61 13.66
C THR A 104 -11.33 -6.23 12.24
N ARG A 105 -10.58 -5.30 11.64
CA ARG A 105 -10.76 -4.92 10.23
C ARG A 105 -10.18 -5.98 9.29
N VAL A 106 -10.74 -6.10 8.11
CA VAL A 106 -10.33 -7.08 7.10
C VAL A 106 -9.81 -6.35 5.88
N THR A 107 -8.57 -6.69 5.52
CA THR A 107 -7.98 -6.42 4.21
C THR A 107 -8.14 -7.69 3.36
N PRO A 108 -9.15 -7.77 2.48
CA PRO A 108 -9.35 -8.91 1.61
C PRO A 108 -8.21 -9.03 0.60
N VAL A 109 -7.74 -10.27 0.38
CA VAL A 109 -6.61 -10.58 -0.48
C VAL A 109 -7.08 -11.41 -1.68
N LEU A 110 -6.80 -10.91 -2.87
CA LEU A 110 -6.87 -11.68 -4.11
C LEU A 110 -5.51 -12.30 -4.37
N HIS A 111 -5.40 -13.63 -4.28
CA HIS A 111 -4.19 -14.34 -4.68
C HIS A 111 -4.30 -14.82 -6.12
N VAL A 112 -3.33 -14.47 -6.96
CA VAL A 112 -3.22 -14.91 -8.35
C VAL A 112 -1.94 -15.71 -8.52
N GLU A 113 -2.09 -17.02 -8.71
CA GLU A 113 -1.00 -17.93 -8.98
C GLU A 113 -0.87 -18.15 -10.49
N VAL A 114 0.35 -18.01 -11.02
CA VAL A 114 0.66 -18.37 -12.41
C VAL A 114 1.48 -19.65 -12.44
N SER A 115 0.88 -20.71 -12.96
CA SER A 115 1.50 -22.04 -13.02
C SER A 115 2.85 -21.99 -13.73
N THR A 116 3.87 -22.57 -13.10
CA THR A 116 5.20 -22.70 -13.70
C THR A 116 5.36 -23.99 -14.50
N VAL A 117 4.52 -24.99 -14.21
CA VAL A 117 4.54 -26.30 -14.87
C VAL A 117 3.75 -26.26 -16.17
N HIS A 118 2.61 -25.56 -16.16
CA HIS A 118 1.77 -25.32 -17.33
C HIS A 118 1.49 -23.82 -17.44
N PRO A 119 2.43 -23.01 -17.94
CA PRO A 119 2.23 -21.57 -18.11
C PRO A 119 0.95 -21.28 -18.90
N PRO A 120 0.24 -20.17 -18.62
CA PRO A 120 -0.97 -19.82 -19.34
C PRO A 120 -0.68 -19.59 -20.82
N GLU A 121 -1.53 -20.14 -21.69
CA GLU A 121 -1.46 -19.91 -23.16
C GLU A 121 -1.75 -18.45 -23.50
N ASP A 122 -2.72 -17.87 -22.79
CA ASP A 122 -3.10 -16.45 -22.89
C ASP A 122 -3.35 -15.88 -21.47
N ILE A 123 -2.39 -15.09 -21.00
CA ILE A 123 -2.53 -14.39 -19.71
C ILE A 123 -3.46 -13.19 -19.81
N GLU A 124 -3.57 -12.54 -20.99
CA GLU A 124 -4.43 -11.37 -21.18
C GLU A 124 -5.90 -11.75 -21.07
N GLY A 125 -6.29 -12.93 -21.56
CA GLY A 125 -7.64 -13.47 -21.39
C GLY A 125 -8.09 -13.64 -19.92
N SER A 126 -7.16 -13.61 -18.96
CA SER A 126 -7.50 -13.65 -17.52
C SER A 126 -7.83 -12.29 -16.89
N ARG A 127 -7.55 -11.18 -17.60
CA ARG A 127 -7.62 -9.82 -17.09
C ARG A 127 -8.97 -9.44 -16.50
N ALA A 128 -10.05 -9.63 -17.26
CA ALA A 128 -11.38 -9.25 -16.83
C ALA A 128 -11.80 -9.98 -15.54
N LEU A 129 -11.46 -11.27 -15.44
CA LEU A 129 -11.73 -12.08 -14.26
C LEU A 129 -10.95 -11.58 -13.04
N ILE A 130 -9.66 -11.26 -13.20
CA ILE A 130 -8.83 -10.78 -12.09
C ILE A 130 -9.30 -9.41 -11.61
N VAL A 131 -9.64 -8.49 -12.52
CA VAL A 131 -10.20 -7.17 -12.18
C VAL A 131 -11.52 -7.34 -11.43
N GLY A 132 -12.46 -8.16 -11.95
CA GLY A 132 -13.73 -8.43 -11.29
C GLY A 132 -13.53 -9.02 -9.88
N ALA A 133 -12.63 -10.00 -9.74
CA ALA A 133 -12.31 -10.59 -8.44
C ALA A 133 -11.70 -9.58 -7.45
N ALA A 134 -10.92 -8.61 -7.92
CA ALA A 134 -10.36 -7.55 -7.07
C ALA A 134 -11.45 -6.57 -6.60
N LEU A 135 -12.44 -6.28 -7.45
CA LEU A 135 -13.59 -5.43 -7.10
C LEU A 135 -14.54 -6.14 -6.13
N ASP A 136 -14.82 -7.42 -6.34
CA ASP A 136 -15.56 -8.25 -5.39
C ASP A 136 -14.88 -8.25 -4.03
N ALA A 137 -13.56 -8.49 -4.00
CA ALA A 137 -12.77 -8.44 -2.77
C ALA A 137 -12.86 -7.06 -2.12
N ALA A 138 -12.72 -5.98 -2.88
CA ALA A 138 -12.81 -4.62 -2.35
C ALA A 138 -14.17 -4.29 -1.73
N ALA A 139 -15.27 -4.83 -2.27
CA ALA A 139 -16.61 -4.63 -1.71
C ALA A 139 -16.76 -5.21 -0.29
N ASP A 140 -16.03 -6.28 0.02
CA ASP A 140 -16.03 -6.95 1.32
C ASP A 140 -14.98 -6.36 2.30
N SER A 141 -14.26 -5.30 1.90
CA SER A 141 -13.24 -4.68 2.75
C SER A 141 -13.85 -3.88 3.89
N SER A 142 -13.33 -4.09 5.10
CA SER A 142 -13.63 -3.26 6.27
C SER A 142 -12.42 -2.45 6.76
N SER A 143 -11.25 -2.66 6.17
CA SER A 143 -10.04 -1.87 6.43
C SER A 143 -9.89 -0.65 5.51
N GLY A 144 -10.67 -0.58 4.42
CA GLY A 144 -10.45 0.39 3.35
C GLY A 144 -9.29 0.02 2.42
N TRP A 145 -8.81 -1.22 2.50
CA TRP A 145 -7.79 -1.78 1.61
C TRP A 145 -8.30 -3.03 0.89
N VAL A 146 -7.78 -3.25 -0.31
CA VAL A 146 -7.75 -4.57 -0.97
C VAL A 146 -6.31 -4.88 -1.33
N GLN A 147 -5.91 -6.14 -1.25
CA GLN A 147 -4.55 -6.56 -1.57
C GLN A 147 -4.53 -7.52 -2.76
N LEU A 148 -3.70 -7.22 -3.76
CA LEU A 148 -3.35 -8.15 -4.82
C LEU A 148 -2.05 -8.88 -4.44
N ASP A 149 -2.12 -10.19 -4.32
CA ASP A 149 -0.97 -11.05 -4.15
C ASP A 149 -0.73 -11.86 -5.44
N MET A 150 0.23 -11.41 -6.25
CA MET A 150 0.56 -12.05 -7.53
C MET A 150 2.07 -12.10 -7.70
N GLU A 151 2.63 -13.31 -7.72
CA GLU A 151 4.06 -13.57 -7.90
C GLU A 151 4.47 -13.48 -9.39
N ALA A 152 4.37 -12.29 -9.97
CA ALA A 152 4.74 -12.05 -11.37
C ALA A 152 6.25 -12.29 -11.65
N LYS A 153 6.53 -13.06 -12.70
CA LYS A 153 7.88 -13.27 -13.25
C LYS A 153 8.29 -12.11 -14.16
N PRO A 154 9.59 -11.97 -14.50
CA PRO A 154 10.06 -10.94 -15.43
C PRO A 154 9.26 -10.83 -16.73
N SER A 155 8.88 -11.95 -17.34
CA SER A 155 8.07 -12.00 -18.57
C SER A 155 6.63 -11.48 -18.41
N GLN A 156 6.13 -11.40 -17.18
CA GLN A 156 4.76 -10.98 -16.86
C GLN A 156 4.69 -9.52 -16.42
N ARG A 157 5.81 -8.78 -16.45
CA ARG A 157 5.88 -7.40 -15.95
C ARG A 157 4.83 -6.48 -16.54
N GLN A 158 4.73 -6.48 -17.87
CA GLN A 158 3.86 -5.58 -18.61
C GLN A 158 2.40 -5.87 -18.29
N PHE A 159 2.04 -7.16 -18.26
CA PHE A 159 0.73 -7.61 -17.81
C PHE A 159 0.45 -7.14 -16.38
N TYR A 160 1.35 -7.41 -15.44
CA TYR A 160 1.18 -7.04 -14.03
C TYR A 160 0.99 -5.53 -13.83
N HIS A 161 1.84 -4.70 -14.46
CA HIS A 161 1.73 -3.24 -14.38
C HIS A 161 0.41 -2.71 -14.93
N SER A 162 0.03 -3.16 -16.13
CA SER A 162 -1.24 -2.76 -16.74
C SER A 162 -2.45 -3.25 -15.95
N LEU A 163 -2.38 -4.45 -15.37
CA LEU A 163 -3.39 -5.01 -14.48
C LEU A 163 -3.55 -4.17 -13.20
N VAL A 164 -2.46 -3.86 -12.51
CA VAL A 164 -2.48 -3.03 -11.28
C VAL A 164 -3.10 -1.65 -11.57
N ARG A 165 -2.71 -1.02 -12.69
CA ARG A 165 -3.31 0.24 -13.14
C ARG A 165 -4.81 0.13 -13.36
N GLN A 166 -5.25 -0.93 -14.03
CA GLN A 166 -6.66 -1.13 -14.33
C GLN A 166 -7.47 -1.41 -13.06
N ILE A 167 -6.95 -2.21 -12.13
CA ILE A 167 -7.55 -2.42 -10.81
C ILE A 167 -7.65 -1.08 -10.08
N ARG A 168 -6.56 -0.32 -10.01
CA ARG A 168 -6.54 0.98 -9.33
C ARG A 168 -7.57 1.96 -9.89
N ALA A 169 -7.71 2.02 -11.22
CA ALA A 169 -8.68 2.89 -11.89
C ALA A 169 -10.14 2.45 -11.67
N ALA A 170 -10.38 1.14 -11.50
CA ALA A 170 -11.74 0.60 -11.29
C ALA A 170 -12.19 0.65 -9.82
N LEU A 171 -11.26 0.66 -8.87
CA LEU A 171 -11.56 0.70 -7.44
C LEU A 171 -12.19 2.04 -7.02
N PRO A 172 -13.11 2.05 -6.02
CA PRO A 172 -13.65 3.28 -5.46
C PRO A 172 -12.55 4.24 -4.99
N PRO A 173 -12.73 5.58 -5.09
CA PRO A 173 -11.67 6.55 -4.78
C PRO A 173 -11.10 6.47 -3.35
N ARG A 174 -11.90 5.98 -2.39
CA ARG A 174 -11.48 5.81 -0.99
C ARG A 174 -10.86 4.46 -0.69
N MET A 175 -10.98 3.49 -1.60
CA MET A 175 -10.39 2.16 -1.44
C MET A 175 -8.92 2.24 -1.81
N ARG A 176 -8.02 1.71 -0.98
CA ARG A 176 -6.57 1.67 -1.26
C ARG A 176 -6.16 0.29 -1.79
N LEU A 177 -5.19 0.28 -2.70
CA LEU A 177 -4.66 -0.93 -3.33
C LEU A 177 -3.27 -1.22 -2.76
N SER A 178 -3.17 -2.34 -2.03
CA SER A 178 -1.89 -2.92 -1.62
C SER A 178 -1.49 -4.03 -2.59
N VAL A 179 -0.19 -4.18 -2.84
CA VAL A 179 0.33 -5.30 -3.62
C VAL A 179 1.48 -5.98 -2.89
N THR A 180 1.54 -7.30 -2.95
CA THR A 180 2.76 -8.01 -2.53
C THR A 180 3.83 -7.89 -3.61
N ALA A 181 5.08 -7.96 -3.18
CA ALA A 181 6.23 -7.98 -4.07
C ALA A 181 7.19 -9.08 -3.64
N LEU A 182 7.68 -9.87 -4.58
CA LEU A 182 8.81 -10.76 -4.33
C LEU A 182 10.02 -9.91 -3.96
N THR A 183 10.83 -10.34 -2.98
CA THR A 183 11.98 -9.55 -2.53
C THR A 183 12.94 -9.17 -3.67
N TRP A 184 13.11 -10.04 -4.67
CA TRP A 184 13.98 -9.73 -5.81
C TRP A 184 13.48 -8.56 -6.68
N TRP A 185 12.20 -8.19 -6.59
CA TRP A 185 11.68 -6.97 -7.24
C TRP A 185 12.31 -5.71 -6.65
N CYS A 186 12.78 -5.77 -5.41
CA CYS A 186 13.36 -4.64 -4.70
C CYS A 186 14.79 -4.30 -5.14
N ARG A 187 15.45 -5.13 -5.97
CA ARG A 187 16.83 -4.92 -6.45
C ARG A 187 16.96 -4.61 -7.94
N SER A 188 15.94 -4.90 -8.75
CA SER A 188 16.00 -4.68 -10.20
C SER A 188 15.56 -3.27 -10.54
N PRO A 189 16.28 -2.53 -11.41
CA PRO A 189 16.32 -1.07 -11.30
C PRO A 189 15.04 -0.34 -11.68
N ALA A 190 13.94 -1.03 -12.00
CA ALA A 190 12.68 -0.35 -12.27
C ALA A 190 11.41 -1.18 -12.01
N TRP A 191 11.48 -2.40 -11.43
CA TRP A 191 10.30 -3.29 -11.39
C TRP A 191 9.05 -2.62 -10.78
N LEU A 192 9.29 -1.76 -9.79
CA LEU A 192 8.26 -1.08 -9.02
C LEU A 192 8.09 0.40 -9.39
N ASP A 193 8.83 0.89 -10.40
CA ASP A 193 8.66 2.24 -10.92
C ASP A 193 7.30 2.37 -11.58
N ASN A 194 6.62 3.49 -11.33
CA ASN A 194 5.30 3.79 -11.91
C ASN A 194 4.22 2.72 -11.63
N LEU A 195 4.40 1.91 -10.58
CA LEU A 195 3.36 0.97 -10.16
C LEU A 195 2.21 1.73 -9.48
N ASP A 196 1.01 1.61 -10.03
CA ASP A 196 -0.20 2.30 -9.56
C ASP A 196 -0.83 1.64 -8.31
N ALA A 197 0.01 1.31 -7.32
CA ALA A 197 -0.38 0.78 -6.03
C ALA A 197 -0.08 1.80 -4.91
N ASP A 198 -0.97 1.86 -3.91
CA ASP A 198 -0.86 2.73 -2.74
C ASP A 198 0.13 2.19 -1.69
N GLU A 199 0.40 0.89 -1.72
CA GLU A 199 1.31 0.19 -0.82
C GLU A 199 1.98 -0.98 -1.57
N VAL A 200 3.27 -1.17 -1.32
CA VAL A 200 4.02 -2.35 -1.78
C VAL A 200 4.52 -3.08 -0.55
N VAL A 201 4.22 -4.37 -0.46
CA VAL A 201 4.57 -5.25 0.65
C VAL A 201 5.65 -6.23 0.16
N PRO A 202 6.95 -5.91 0.32
CA PRO A 202 8.00 -6.87 0.00
C PRO A 202 7.92 -8.08 0.93
N MET A 203 7.92 -9.28 0.35
CA MET A 203 7.85 -10.55 1.08
C MET A 203 9.25 -11.06 1.39
N PHE A 204 9.78 -10.70 2.56
CA PHE A 204 11.11 -11.09 3.05
C PHE A 204 11.10 -12.51 3.63
N PHE A 205 10.76 -13.49 2.81
CA PHE A 205 10.82 -14.92 3.11
C PHE A 205 10.75 -15.68 1.79
N ARG A 206 11.15 -16.97 1.78
CA ARG A 206 11.17 -17.80 0.56
C ARG A 206 11.85 -17.12 -0.63
N MET A 207 12.96 -16.43 -0.36
CA MET A 207 13.70 -15.62 -1.35
C MET A 207 14.42 -16.43 -2.44
N GLY A 208 14.27 -17.76 -2.43
CA GLY A 208 14.79 -18.66 -3.45
C GLY A 208 16.31 -18.78 -3.41
N ARG A 209 16.91 -18.96 -4.59
CA ARG A 209 18.35 -19.24 -4.76
C ARG A 209 19.24 -18.11 -4.23
N ASP A 210 18.77 -16.88 -4.30
CA ASP A 210 19.56 -15.70 -3.92
C ASP A 210 19.26 -15.26 -2.47
N SER A 211 18.77 -16.17 -1.62
CA SER A 211 18.29 -15.83 -0.28
C SER A 211 19.38 -15.20 0.60
N ALA A 212 20.61 -15.71 0.56
CA ALA A 212 21.71 -15.17 1.36
C ALA A 212 22.08 -13.74 0.94
N GLU A 213 22.23 -13.48 -0.37
CA GLU A 213 22.54 -12.15 -0.89
C GLU A 213 21.42 -11.15 -0.60
N LEU A 214 20.16 -11.56 -0.81
CA LEU A 214 19.02 -10.71 -0.50
C LEU A 214 18.91 -10.40 0.99
N ARG A 215 19.20 -11.39 1.83
CA ARG A 215 19.17 -11.21 3.28
C ARG A 215 20.25 -10.23 3.74
N GLU A 216 21.46 -10.36 3.22
CA GLU A 216 22.57 -9.42 3.46
C GLU A 216 22.20 -7.99 3.02
N LEU A 217 21.59 -7.85 1.84
CA LEU A 217 21.09 -6.57 1.34
C LEU A 217 20.05 -5.97 2.29
N ILE A 218 19.09 -6.76 2.75
CA ILE A 218 18.03 -6.29 3.67
C ILE A 218 18.63 -5.91 5.02
N GLU A 219 19.50 -6.73 5.60
CA GLU A 219 20.04 -6.51 6.94
C GLU A 219 21.00 -5.32 6.98
N HIS A 220 21.95 -5.27 6.04
CA HIS A 220 23.11 -4.39 6.14
C HIS A 220 23.11 -3.22 5.15
N GLN A 221 22.36 -3.30 4.04
CA GLN A 221 22.37 -2.27 2.98
C GLN A 221 20.96 -1.87 2.54
N PRO A 222 20.03 -1.58 3.48
CA PRO A 222 18.63 -1.34 3.16
C PRO A 222 18.43 -0.18 2.19
N GLU A 223 19.29 0.84 2.21
CA GLU A 223 19.26 1.99 1.31
C GLU A 223 19.36 1.63 -0.17
N ARG A 224 19.94 0.47 -0.50
CA ARG A 224 20.02 -0.08 -1.85
C ARG A 224 18.73 -0.75 -2.31
N LEU A 225 17.78 -1.01 -1.40
CA LEU A 225 16.43 -1.46 -1.78
C LEU A 225 15.68 -0.33 -2.48
N HIS A 226 14.91 -0.73 -3.50
CA HIS A 226 13.98 0.15 -4.20
C HIS A 226 13.12 0.92 -3.20
N GLN A 227 12.91 2.23 -3.44
CA GLN A 227 12.20 3.12 -2.50
C GLN A 227 10.84 2.58 -2.06
N ARG A 228 10.08 1.94 -2.97
CA ARG A 228 8.79 1.32 -2.64
C ARG A 228 8.88 0.12 -1.69
N CYS A 229 10.01 -0.58 -1.66
CA CYS A 229 10.26 -1.66 -0.69
C CYS A 229 10.80 -1.15 0.65
N ARG A 230 11.24 0.11 0.72
CA ARG A 230 11.60 0.79 1.97
C ARG A 230 10.42 1.56 2.58
N GLY A 231 9.23 1.40 2.01
CA GLY A 231 8.00 1.99 2.55
C GLY A 231 7.67 1.46 3.94
N GLY A 232 6.55 1.92 4.51
CA GLY A 232 6.15 1.55 5.87
C GLY A 232 5.66 0.10 6.04
N ALA A 233 5.59 -0.71 4.98
CA ALA A 233 5.02 -2.06 5.01
C ALA A 233 6.02 -3.13 4.56
N ALA A 234 5.98 -4.31 5.19
CA ALA A 234 6.74 -5.50 4.77
C ALA A 234 6.06 -6.80 5.22
N GLY A 235 6.35 -7.88 4.50
CA GLY A 235 5.93 -9.24 4.79
C GLY A 235 7.06 -10.07 5.39
N PHE A 236 6.79 -10.72 6.51
CA PHE A 236 7.72 -11.59 7.24
C PHE A 236 7.12 -12.98 7.43
N SER A 237 7.97 -13.97 7.68
CA SER A 237 7.53 -15.31 8.08
C SER A 237 8.12 -15.68 9.44
N PRO A 238 7.31 -16.20 10.39
CA PRO A 238 7.83 -16.72 11.66
C PRO A 238 8.82 -17.88 11.47
N GLN A 239 8.84 -18.51 10.29
CA GLN A 239 9.74 -19.61 9.96
C GLN A 239 11.10 -19.16 9.41
N GLU A 240 11.21 -17.90 9.00
CA GLU A 240 12.43 -17.31 8.42
C GLU A 240 12.66 -15.92 9.06
N PRO A 241 12.83 -15.85 10.39
CA PRO A 241 12.79 -14.60 11.14
C PRO A 241 13.93 -13.66 10.73
N PHE A 242 13.68 -12.36 10.79
CA PHE A 242 14.70 -11.32 10.72
C PHE A 242 15.04 -10.82 12.12
N SER A 243 16.10 -10.00 12.26
CA SER A 243 16.36 -9.34 13.53
C SER A 243 15.24 -8.34 13.86
N ALA A 244 15.01 -8.10 15.15
CA ALA A 244 14.03 -7.09 15.58
C ALA A 244 14.35 -5.70 15.01
N GLU A 245 15.62 -5.40 14.74
CA GLU A 245 16.06 -4.15 14.11
C GLU A 245 15.60 -4.01 12.66
N VAL A 246 15.62 -5.10 11.88
CA VAL A 246 15.07 -5.10 10.51
C VAL A 246 13.57 -4.93 10.54
N GLU A 247 12.88 -5.67 11.42
CA GLU A 247 11.43 -5.57 11.56
C GLU A 247 10.99 -4.17 12.02
N ALA A 248 11.76 -3.55 12.93
CA ALA A 248 11.52 -2.21 13.46
C ALA A 248 11.41 -1.11 12.39
N ARG A 249 12.00 -1.34 11.20
CA ARG A 249 11.96 -0.39 10.06
C ARG A 249 10.56 -0.24 9.47
N TYR A 250 9.66 -1.19 9.69
CA TYR A 250 8.34 -1.23 9.07
C TYR A 250 7.25 -0.99 10.11
N THR A 251 6.37 -0.03 9.83
CA THR A 251 5.22 0.34 10.66
C THR A 251 4.02 -0.60 10.48
N LYS A 252 3.98 -1.35 9.38
CA LYS A 252 2.94 -2.35 9.06
C LYS A 252 3.61 -3.67 8.68
N ARG A 253 3.40 -4.71 9.48
CA ARG A 253 4.09 -5.99 9.34
C ARG A 253 3.07 -7.08 9.06
N TYR A 254 3.13 -7.63 7.86
CA TYR A 254 2.32 -8.76 7.45
C TYR A 254 3.04 -10.06 7.81
N TRP A 255 2.38 -10.96 8.52
CA TRP A 255 2.97 -12.23 8.95
C TRP A 255 2.37 -13.40 8.17
N PHE A 256 3.22 -14.03 7.37
CA PHE A 256 2.92 -15.18 6.54
C PHE A 256 3.35 -16.45 7.28
N ASP A 257 2.40 -17.05 8.01
CA ASP A 257 2.63 -18.29 8.75
C ASP A 257 2.26 -19.51 7.91
N ARG A 258 3.26 -20.11 7.28
CA ARG A 258 3.07 -21.29 6.42
C ARG A 258 2.61 -22.53 7.19
N ARG A 259 2.88 -22.61 8.49
CA ARG A 259 2.44 -23.74 9.31
C ARG A 259 0.93 -23.69 9.52
N ALA A 260 0.36 -22.49 9.62
CA ALA A 260 -1.09 -22.28 9.71
C ALA A 260 -1.84 -22.62 8.41
N TRP A 261 -1.16 -22.78 7.28
CA TRP A 261 -1.76 -23.01 5.96
C TRP A 261 -2.02 -24.49 5.64
N ARG A 262 -1.54 -25.43 6.48
CA ARG A 262 -1.68 -26.87 6.21
C ARG A 262 -3.09 -27.35 6.58
N ARG A 263 -3.98 -27.49 5.58
CA ARG A 263 -5.08 -28.50 5.57
C ARG A 263 -5.93 -28.63 4.27
N SER A 264 -5.49 -28.14 3.10
CA SER A 264 -6.34 -28.14 1.89
C SER A 264 -5.67 -28.74 0.66
N THR A 265 -6.30 -29.77 0.09
CA THR A 265 -6.14 -30.17 -1.31
C THR A 265 -6.98 -29.22 -2.16
N PHE A 266 -6.38 -28.64 -3.21
CA PHE A 266 -7.10 -27.78 -4.15
C PHE A 266 -8.25 -28.53 -4.83
N THR A 267 -9.49 -28.26 -4.42
CA THR A 267 -10.71 -28.68 -5.14
C THR A 267 -11.32 -27.44 -5.79
N PRO A 268 -11.13 -27.22 -7.10
CA PRO A 268 -11.66 -26.04 -7.78
C PRO A 268 -13.19 -26.08 -7.79
N THR A 269 -13.82 -24.94 -7.49
CA THR A 269 -15.29 -24.79 -7.52
C THR A 269 -15.78 -24.35 -8.90
N GLN A 270 -14.93 -23.68 -9.69
CA GLN A 270 -15.22 -23.25 -11.05
C GLN A 270 -13.99 -23.40 -11.95
N ILE A 271 -14.19 -23.96 -13.15
CA ILE A 271 -13.20 -24.07 -14.21
C ILE A 271 -13.75 -23.29 -15.40
N VAL A 272 -13.05 -22.24 -15.80
CA VAL A 272 -13.33 -21.53 -17.06
C VAL A 272 -12.33 -22.01 -18.09
N SER A 273 -12.81 -22.69 -19.13
CA SER A 273 -12.02 -23.08 -20.29
C SER A 273 -12.14 -21.99 -21.34
N GLN A 274 -11.02 -21.38 -21.73
CA GLN A 274 -11.03 -20.43 -22.85
C GLN A 274 -11.29 -21.20 -24.15
N SER A 275 -12.46 -21.00 -24.76
CA SER A 275 -12.77 -21.58 -26.08
C SER A 275 -12.03 -20.75 -27.14
N ARG A 276 -11.13 -21.38 -27.89
CA ARG A 276 -10.53 -20.76 -29.08
C ARG A 276 -11.65 -20.44 -30.08
N THR A 277 -12.01 -19.17 -30.18
CA THR A 277 -12.80 -18.69 -31.31
C THR A 277 -11.80 -18.19 -32.34
N THR A 278 -11.45 -19.07 -33.28
CA THR A 278 -10.65 -18.68 -34.46
C THR A 278 -11.60 -17.95 -35.43
N PRO A 279 -11.20 -16.79 -36.00
CA PRO A 279 -11.97 -16.16 -37.08
C PRO A 279 -12.00 -17.01 -38.36
#